data_AF-A0A7J2R6F9-F1
#
_entry.id   AF-A0A7J2R6F9-F1
#
_cell.length_a   1.000
_cell.length_b   1.000
_cell.length_c   1.000
_cell.angle_alpha   90.00
_cell.angle_beta   90.00
_cell.angle_gamma   90.00
#
_symmetry.space_group_name_H-M   'P 1'
#
loop_
_entity.id
_entity.type
_entity.pdbx_description
1 polymer ?
#
loop_
_entity_poly.entity_id
_entity_poly.type
_entity_poly.pdbx_seq_one_letter_code
_entity_poly.pdbx_strand_id
1 'polypeptide(L)'
;MNYKKCNNCMQIKNNIDFRVTKGYLSNICKKCEIDQAIIRNFKIKLAIINNHYNGHCLCCKKSSKYLPIMEFHHLNPKIKSNAW
;
A
#
# COMPACT_ATOMS: atom_id res chain seq x y z
N MET A 1 22.61 11.84 -18.02
CA MET A 1 21.44 11.29 -17.30
C MET A 1 21.02 12.32 -16.26
N ASN A 2 19.72 12.60 -16.14
CA ASN A 2 19.21 13.54 -15.14
C ASN A 2 18.73 12.77 -13.90
N TYR A 3 19.23 13.16 -12.74
CA TYR A 3 18.95 12.52 -11.45
C TYR A 3 18.26 13.48 -10.49
N LYS A 4 17.43 12.93 -9.59
CA LYS A 4 16.72 13.68 -8.54
C LYS A 4 16.68 12.86 -7.25
N LYS A 5 16.78 13.53 -6.10
CA LYS A 5 16.57 12.92 -4.78
C LYS A 5 15.07 12.80 -4.48
N CYS A 6 14.63 11.63 -4.07
CA CYS A 6 13.25 11.40 -3.62
C CYS A 6 13.08 11.93 -2.19
N ASN A 7 12.02 12.71 -1.93
CA ASN A 7 11.76 13.29 -0.60
C ASN A 7 11.25 12.27 0.44
N ASN A 8 10.83 11.06 0.03
CA ASN A 8 10.33 10.04 0.95
C ASN A 8 11.40 9.03 1.34
N CYS A 9 12.05 8.37 0.36
CA CYS A 9 13.09 7.38 0.67
C CYS A 9 14.51 7.98 0.72
N MET A 10 14.67 9.27 0.43
CA MET A 10 15.96 9.98 0.43
C MET A 10 17.02 9.45 -0.54
N GLN A 11 16.66 8.51 -1.43
CA GLN A 11 17.55 7.95 -2.45
C GLN A 11 17.61 8.84 -3.69
N ILE A 12 18.79 8.90 -4.32
CA ILE A 12 18.99 9.48 -5.66
C ILE A 12 18.47 8.48 -6.70
N LYS A 13 17.63 8.96 -7.62
CA LYS A 13 16.96 8.15 -8.65
C LYS A 13 17.01 8.84 -10.00
N ASN A 14 16.77 8.10 -11.07
CA ASN A 14 16.67 8.67 -12.40
C ASN A 14 15.37 9.48 -12.51
N ASN A 15 15.34 10.54 -13.31
CA ASN A 15 14.12 11.32 -13.52
C ASN A 15 12.94 10.46 -14.04
N ILE A 16 13.21 9.36 -14.75
CA ILE A 16 12.18 8.40 -15.19
C ILE A 16 11.45 7.71 -14.02
N ASP A 17 12.06 7.65 -12.84
CA ASP A 17 11.48 7.07 -11.63
C ASP A 17 10.48 8.01 -10.94
N PHE A 18 10.26 9.21 -11.47
CA PHE A 18 9.32 10.20 -10.96
C PHE A 18 8.18 10.40 -11.97
N ARG A 19 6.96 10.62 -11.47
CA ARG A 19 5.83 11.01 -12.31
C ARG A 19 6.04 12.43 -12.82
N VAL A 20 5.70 12.68 -14.08
CA VAL A 20 5.63 14.04 -14.64
C VAL A 20 4.17 14.50 -14.63
N THR A 21 3.92 15.71 -14.16
CA THR A 21 2.59 16.33 -14.17
C THR A 21 2.73 17.79 -14.58
N LYS A 22 2.05 18.19 -15.67
CA LYS A 22 2.15 19.54 -16.25
C LYS A 22 3.60 19.99 -16.50
N GLY A 23 4.48 19.06 -16.91
CA GLY A 23 5.90 19.33 -17.15
C GLY A 23 6.81 19.28 -15.92
N TYR A 24 6.27 19.13 -14.71
CA TYR A 24 7.06 19.08 -13.47
C TYR A 24 7.21 17.64 -12.96
N LEU A 25 8.41 17.30 -12.47
CA LEU A 25 8.67 16.03 -11.81
C LEU A 25 8.17 16.05 -10.36
N SER A 26 7.46 14.99 -9.98
CA SER A 26 7.08 14.72 -8.59
C SER A 26 8.29 14.83 -7.64
N ASN A 27 8.03 15.19 -6.39
CA ASN A 27 9.04 15.22 -5.34
C ASN A 27 9.32 13.83 -4.76
N ILE A 28 8.50 12.85 -5.12
CA ILE A 28 8.55 11.48 -4.62
C ILE A 28 8.66 10.52 -5.80
N CYS A 29 9.44 9.46 -5.66
CA CYS A 29 9.54 8.45 -6.73
C CYS A 29 8.26 7.60 -6.80
N LYS A 30 7.98 7.04 -7.99
CA LYS A 30 6.82 6.19 -8.27
C LYS A 30 6.66 5.05 -7.27
N LYS A 31 7.77 4.42 -6.84
CA LYS A 31 7.73 3.36 -5.82
C LYS A 31 7.16 3.89 -4.49
N CYS A 32 7.64 5.04 -4.02
CA CYS A 32 7.13 5.63 -2.79
C CYS A 32 5.69 6.12 -2.93
N GLU A 33 5.27 6.60 -4.11
CA GLU A 33 3.86 6.91 -4.39
C GLU A 33 2.98 5.65 -4.24
N ILE A 34 3.41 4.51 -4.78
CA ILE A 34 2.72 3.22 -4.64
C ILE A 34 2.68 2.77 -3.19
N ASP A 35 3.82 2.80 -2.49
CA ASP A 35 3.92 2.39 -1.08
C ASP A 35 2.97 3.23 -0.20
N GLN A 36 2.91 4.55 -0.41
CA GLN A 36 1.99 5.45 0.29
C GLN A 36 0.51 5.15 -0.03
N ALA A 37 0.19 4.86 -1.29
CA ALA A 37 -1.17 4.48 -1.69
C ALA A 37 -1.61 3.17 -1.01
N ILE A 38 -0.73 2.18 -0.94
CA ILE A 38 -0.96 0.91 -0.23
C ILE A 38 -1.24 1.18 1.25
N ILE A 39 -0.38 1.96 1.93
CA ILE A 39 -0.56 2.33 3.34
C ILE A 39 -1.89 3.04 3.57
N ARG A 40 -2.25 4.00 2.70
CA ARG A 40 -3.53 4.72 2.80
C ARG A 40 -4.72 3.77 2.71
N ASN A 41 -4.70 2.84 1.75
CA ASN A 41 -5.75 1.84 1.59
C ASN A 41 -5.86 0.92 2.82
N PHE A 42 -4.74 0.52 3.41
CA PHE A 42 -4.73 -0.23 4.67
C PHE A 42 -5.37 0.55 5.81
N LYS A 43 -4.99 1.83 5.99
CA LYS A 43 -5.58 2.69 7.03
C LYS A 43 -7.08 2.83 6.88
N ILE A 44 -7.58 3.02 5.66
CA ILE A 44 -9.02 3.10 5.37
C ILE A 44 -9.72 1.80 5.75
N LYS A 45 -9.18 0.64 5.36
CA LYS A 45 -9.76 -0.68 5.70
C LYS A 45 -9.81 -0.91 7.21
N LEU A 46 -8.73 -0.57 7.93
CA LEU A 46 -8.69 -0.67 9.39
C LEU A 46 -9.73 0.24 10.05
N ALA A 47 -9.87 1.48 9.56
CA ALA A 47 -10.91 2.39 10.06
C ALA A 47 -12.31 1.81 9.88
N ILE A 48 -12.60 1.21 8.72
CA ILE A 48 -13.90 0.55 8.47
C ILE A 48 -14.12 -0.60 9.45
N ILE A 49 -13.13 -1.47 9.66
CA ILE A 49 -13.24 -2.61 10.58
C ILE A 49 -13.46 -2.18 12.02
N ASN A 50 -12.70 -1.18 12.47
CA ASN A 50 -12.81 -0.69 13.84
C ASN A 50 -14.15 0.01 14.07
N ASN A 51 -14.60 0.86 13.14
CA ASN A 51 -15.80 1.68 13.31
C ASN A 51 -17.11 0.95 13.03
N HIS A 52 -17.13 -0.01 12.08
CA HIS A 52 -18.37 -0.68 11.66
C HIS A 52 -18.48 -2.13 12.11
N TYR A 53 -17.37 -2.73 12.56
CA TYR A 53 -17.35 -4.16 12.92
C TYR A 53 -16.70 -4.41 14.28
N ASN A 54 -16.68 -3.40 15.17
CA ASN A 54 -16.12 -3.47 16.52
C ASN A 54 -14.71 -4.05 16.56
N GLY A 55 -13.88 -3.73 15.56
CA GLY A 55 -12.52 -4.25 15.46
C GLY A 55 -12.46 -5.73 15.09
N HIS A 56 -13.48 -6.31 14.46
CA HIS A 56 -13.48 -7.68 13.98
C HIS A 56 -13.68 -7.73 12.46
N CYS A 57 -12.91 -8.55 11.77
CA CYS A 57 -13.06 -8.69 10.32
C CYS A 57 -14.45 -9.28 9.98
N LEU A 58 -15.16 -8.69 9.01
CA LEU A 58 -16.48 -9.16 8.58
C LEU A 58 -16.48 -10.64 8.17
N CYS A 59 -15.47 -11.06 7.40
CA CYS A 59 -15.41 -12.40 6.80
C CYS A 59 -14.93 -13.49 7.76
N CYS A 60 -13.88 -13.24 8.54
CA CYS A 60 -13.27 -14.27 9.41
C CYS A 60 -13.51 -14.06 10.91
N LYS A 61 -14.21 -12.98 11.30
CA LYS A 61 -14.52 -12.60 12.69
C LYS A 61 -13.31 -12.46 13.61
N LYS A 62 -12.08 -12.47 13.09
CA LYS A 62 -10.85 -12.26 13.87
C LYS A 62 -10.70 -10.79 14.25
N SER A 63 -10.19 -10.53 15.45
CA SER A 63 -9.91 -9.18 15.93
C SER A 63 -8.77 -8.52 15.16
N SER A 64 -8.95 -7.25 14.80
CA SER A 64 -7.96 -6.36 14.20
C SER A 64 -6.78 -6.07 15.12
N LYS A 65 -6.91 -6.36 16.42
CA LYS A 65 -5.84 -6.23 17.43
C LYS A 65 -4.62 -7.14 17.14
N TYR A 66 -4.85 -8.25 16.44
CA TYR A 66 -3.83 -9.26 16.11
C TYR A 66 -3.44 -9.29 14.64
N LEU A 67 -3.99 -8.40 13.81
CA LEU A 67 -3.58 -8.33 12.42
C LEU A 67 -2.26 -7.56 12.37
N PRO A 68 -1.13 -8.20 11.96
CA PRO A 68 0.01 -7.41 11.53
C PRO A 68 -0.51 -6.45 10.47
N ILE A 69 -0.05 -5.21 10.54
CA ILE A 69 -0.32 -4.11 9.60
C ILE A 69 -0.15 -4.49 8.10
N MET A 70 0.32 -5.70 7.78
CA MET A 70 0.62 -6.23 6.45
C MET A 70 -0.11 -7.54 6.07
N GLU A 71 -0.81 -8.23 6.98
CA GLU A 71 -1.48 -9.50 6.68
C GLU A 71 -3.01 -9.37 6.75
N PHE A 72 -3.56 -8.55 5.86
CA PHE A 72 -4.95 -8.76 5.48
C PHE A 72 -5.00 -10.05 4.66
N HIS A 73 -5.69 -11.05 5.19
CA HIS A 73 -5.82 -12.45 4.75
C HIS A 73 -6.11 -12.70 3.25
N HIS A 74 -6.22 -11.71 2.37
CA HIS A 74 -6.48 -11.91 0.94
C HIS A 74 -5.75 -10.89 0.01
N LEU A 75 -4.45 -10.67 0.18
CA LEU A 75 -3.63 -9.97 -0.84
C LEU A 75 -2.63 -10.86 -1.57
N ASN A 76 -2.78 -12.18 -1.45
CA ASN A 76 -2.19 -13.12 -2.40
C ASN A 76 -3.17 -14.28 -2.60
N PRO A 77 -4.02 -14.26 -3.66
CA PRO A 77 -4.67 -15.48 -4.08
C PRO A 77 -3.55 -16.37 -4.59
N LYS A 78 -2.96 -17.21 -3.73
CA LYS A 78 -2.43 -18.47 -4.23
C LYS A 78 -3.63 -19.12 -4.90
N ILE A 79 -3.65 -19.08 -6.23
CA ILE A 79 -4.62 -19.81 -7.05
C ILE A 79 -4.56 -21.21 -6.48
N LYS A 80 -5.59 -21.60 -5.74
CA LYS A 80 -5.77 -23.01 -5.41
C LYS A 80 -6.02 -23.64 -6.77
N SER A 81 -4.99 -24.27 -7.33
CA SER A 81 -5.22 -25.26 -8.36
C SER A 81 -6.16 -26.28 -7.73
N ASN A 82 -7.42 -26.28 -8.16
CA ASN A 82 -8.34 -27.35 -7.86
C ASN A 82 -7.78 -28.59 -8.57
N ALA A 83 -6.93 -29.35 -7.88
CA ALA A 83 -6.76 -30.75 -8.18
C ALA A 83 -7.90 -31.47 -7.46
N TRP A 84 -8.93 -31.80 -8.22
CA TRP A 84 -9.80 -32.93 -7.93
C TRP A 84 -9.08 -34.21 -8.37
#